data_AF-A0A1N6PW32-F1
#
_entry.id   AF-A0A1N6PW32-F1
#
_cell.length_a   1.000
_cell.length_b   1.000
_cell.length_c   1.000
_cell.angle_alpha   90.00
_cell.angle_beta   90.00
_cell.angle_gamma   90.00
#
_symmetry.space_group_name_H-M   'P 1'
#
loop_
_entity.id
_entity.type
_entity.pdbx_description
1 polymer ?
#
loop_
_entity_poly.entity_id
_entity_poly.type
_entity_poly.pdbx_seq_one_letter_code
_entity_poly.pdbx_strand_id
1 'polypeptide(L)'
;MRRLMLLAFALSLLPRAASADAPIDKISFQPQVKNLNCLKPETLTMITDLVAKIGPIEVTSTCGGRHARHSQHYSGRAIDFRPLETTPRKAAAAARSLEAVGGVGTYSNGLVHADVGAREASWHGHKRGTRYAKAYQRRHYTRLARNNR
;
A
#
# COMPACT_ATOMS: atom_id res chain seq x y z
N MET A 1 -2.57 65.94 19.20
CA MET A 1 -1.50 65.63 18.22
C MET A 1 -1.08 64.17 18.37
N ARG A 2 -1.12 63.41 17.27
CA ARG A 2 -0.34 62.20 16.93
C ARG A 2 0.54 61.57 18.03
N ARG A 3 0.40 60.26 18.25
CA ARG A 3 1.45 59.21 18.09
C ARG A 3 0.94 57.85 18.58
N LEU A 4 0.65 56.95 17.64
CA LEU A 4 1.32 55.66 17.41
C LEU A 4 0.57 54.46 18.04
N MET A 5 -0.41 53.94 17.28
CA MET A 5 -0.72 52.51 17.31
C MET A 5 0.34 51.80 16.47
N LEU A 6 1.08 50.86 17.04
CA LEU A 6 1.85 49.90 16.26
C LEU A 6 2.04 48.59 17.04
N LEU A 7 1.75 47.50 16.32
CA LEU A 7 2.34 46.16 16.42
C LEU A 7 1.95 45.25 17.60
N ALA A 8 1.17 44.21 17.29
CA ALA A 8 1.69 42.84 17.25
C ALA A 8 0.63 41.87 16.68
N PHE A 9 0.57 41.74 15.35
CA PHE A 9 -0.06 40.58 14.71
C PHE A 9 1.06 39.59 14.39
N ALA A 10 1.54 38.89 15.41
CA ALA A 10 2.53 37.85 15.24
C ALA A 10 1.83 36.55 14.84
N LEU A 11 2.04 36.18 13.57
CA LEU A 11 1.74 34.89 12.97
C LEU A 11 2.09 33.72 13.92
N SER A 12 1.10 32.88 14.22
CA SER A 12 1.34 31.49 14.59
C SER A 12 0.64 30.56 13.60
N LEU A 13 1.03 30.63 12.32
CA LEU A 13 0.80 29.55 11.37
C LEU A 13 1.85 28.47 11.63
N LEU A 14 1.66 27.70 12.71
CA LEU A 14 2.39 26.47 12.91
C LEU A 14 1.95 25.49 11.80
N PRO A 15 2.87 24.94 10.99
CA PRO A 15 2.53 23.80 10.16
C PRO A 15 2.11 22.69 11.10
N ARG A 16 0.82 22.30 11.06
CA ARG A 16 0.38 21.09 11.72
C ARG A 16 1.08 19.95 10.99
N ALA A 17 2.17 19.46 11.56
CA ALA A 17 2.77 18.21 11.15
C ALA A 17 1.67 17.16 11.21
N ALA A 18 1.11 16.81 10.05
CA ALA A 18 0.19 15.72 9.93
C ALA A 18 0.99 14.46 10.24
N SER A 19 0.83 13.93 11.45
CA SER A 19 1.47 12.69 11.88
C SER A 19 1.16 11.60 10.86
N ALA A 20 2.19 11.13 10.16
CA ALA A 20 2.11 10.09 9.16
C ALA A 20 1.91 8.68 9.78
N ASP A 21 1.69 8.58 11.10
CA ASP A 21 1.48 7.32 11.84
C ASP A 21 0.09 6.69 11.66
N ALA A 22 -0.87 7.43 11.08
CA ALA A 22 -2.27 7.00 10.95
C ALA A 22 -2.54 5.64 10.23
N PRO A 23 -1.68 5.11 9.32
CA PRO A 23 -1.96 3.85 8.66
C PRO A 23 -1.66 2.61 9.53
N ILE A 24 -0.66 2.67 10.42
CA ILE A 24 -0.18 1.48 11.14
C ILE A 24 -1.17 1.07 12.23
N ASP A 25 -1.82 2.03 12.90
CA ASP A 25 -2.83 1.76 13.94
C ASP A 25 -4.07 1.02 13.41
N LYS A 26 -4.26 1.00 12.08
CA LYS A 26 -5.35 0.33 11.39
C LYS A 26 -4.96 -1.05 10.88
N ILE A 27 -3.79 -1.56 11.27
CA ILE A 27 -3.29 -2.87 10.89
C ILE A 27 -3.19 -3.74 12.13
N SER A 28 -3.98 -4.80 12.18
CA SER A 28 -3.82 -5.88 13.15
C SER A 28 -3.15 -7.09 12.49
N PHE A 29 -2.69 -8.04 13.32
CA PHE A 29 -1.94 -9.20 12.86
C PHE A 29 -2.52 -10.48 13.44
N GLN A 30 -2.66 -11.50 12.61
CA GLN A 30 -2.85 -12.87 13.11
C GLN A 30 -1.57 -13.36 13.82
N PRO A 31 -1.66 -14.26 14.81
CA PRO A 31 -0.52 -14.65 15.65
C PRO A 31 0.72 -15.17 14.89
N GLN A 32 0.53 -15.79 13.73
CA GLN A 32 1.63 -16.28 12.89
C GLN A 32 2.40 -15.16 12.16
N VAL A 33 1.84 -13.95 12.07
CA VAL A 33 2.49 -12.80 11.41
C VAL A 33 3.27 -12.03 12.47
N LYS A 34 4.60 -12.19 12.46
CA LYS A 34 5.47 -11.57 13.46
C LYS A 34 5.53 -10.04 13.36
N ASN A 35 5.68 -9.53 12.15
CA ASN A 35 5.75 -8.10 11.81
C ASN A 35 5.80 -7.94 10.28
N LEU A 36 5.88 -6.68 9.83
CA LEU A 36 6.00 -6.30 8.42
C LEU A 36 7.45 -6.13 7.93
N ASN A 37 8.47 -6.38 8.75
CA ASN A 37 9.87 -6.03 8.43
C ASN A 37 10.46 -6.83 7.26
N CYS A 38 9.84 -7.95 6.89
CA CYS A 38 10.26 -8.73 5.74
C CYS A 38 9.72 -8.15 4.41
N LEU A 39 8.79 -7.20 4.47
CA LEU A 39 8.17 -6.60 3.30
C LEU A 39 9.06 -5.52 2.70
N LYS A 40 9.00 -5.39 1.37
CA LYS A 40 9.69 -4.31 0.67
C LYS A 40 8.99 -2.96 0.87
N PRO A 41 9.72 -1.83 0.75
CA PRO A 41 9.13 -0.50 0.91
C PRO A 41 7.93 -0.23 -0.01
N GLU A 42 7.98 -0.73 -1.25
CA GLU A 42 6.85 -0.60 -2.18
C GLU A 42 5.58 -1.33 -1.69
N THR A 43 5.74 -2.44 -0.98
CA THR A 43 4.63 -3.21 -0.39
C THR A 43 4.06 -2.48 0.82
N LEU A 44 4.89 -1.89 1.66
CA LEU A 44 4.43 -1.05 2.79
C LEU A 44 3.63 0.17 2.30
N THR A 45 4.07 0.79 1.20
CA THR A 45 3.35 1.90 0.56
C THR A 45 1.98 1.43 0.06
N MET A 46 1.94 0.29 -0.63
CA MET A 46 0.69 -0.32 -1.12
C MET A 46 -0.28 -0.65 0.02
N ILE A 47 0.21 -1.15 1.15
CA ILE A 47 -0.61 -1.41 2.36
C ILE A 47 -1.20 -0.10 2.90
N THR A 48 -0.39 0.95 2.98
CA THR A 48 -0.82 2.28 3.45
C THR A 48 -1.95 2.83 2.59
N ASP A 49 -1.77 2.82 1.26
CA ASP A 49 -2.77 3.30 0.30
C ASP A 49 -4.06 2.46 0.37
N LEU A 50 -3.91 1.15 0.56
CA LEU A 50 -5.03 0.23 0.69
C LEU A 50 -5.85 0.52 1.94
N VAL A 51 -5.21 0.59 3.11
CA VAL A 51 -5.85 0.89 4.40
C VAL A 51 -6.54 2.26 4.38
N ALA A 52 -5.91 3.26 3.77
CA ALA A 52 -6.51 4.58 3.59
C ALA A 52 -7.82 4.51 2.77
N LYS A 53 -7.94 3.55 1.86
CA LYS A 53 -9.08 3.39 0.96
C LYS A 53 -10.18 2.49 1.50
N ILE A 54 -9.84 1.46 2.27
CA ILE A 54 -10.80 0.41 2.69
C ILE A 54 -11.04 0.34 4.19
N GLY A 55 -10.30 1.09 4.98
CA GLY A 55 -10.32 1.01 6.43
C GLY A 55 -9.37 -0.07 6.98
N PRO A 56 -9.52 -0.43 8.26
CA PRO A 56 -8.65 -1.37 8.94
C PRO A 56 -8.62 -2.76 8.31
N ILE A 57 -7.45 -3.39 8.41
CA ILE A 57 -7.21 -4.75 7.93
C ILE A 57 -6.54 -5.59 9.01
N GLU A 58 -6.80 -6.89 8.97
CA GLU A 58 -6.04 -7.89 9.71
C GLU A 58 -5.13 -8.63 8.73
N VAL A 59 -3.82 -8.48 8.88
CA VAL A 59 -2.83 -9.19 8.05
C VAL A 59 -2.70 -10.63 8.53
N THR A 60 -2.93 -11.57 7.63
CA THR A 60 -2.95 -13.00 7.92
C THR A 60 -1.70 -13.74 7.42
N SER A 61 -1.00 -13.16 6.44
CA SER A 61 0.23 -13.74 5.87
C SER A 61 1.12 -12.67 5.24
N THR A 62 2.45 -12.82 5.42
CA THR A 62 3.52 -12.02 4.80
C THR A 62 4.56 -12.95 4.17
N CYS A 63 5.83 -12.93 4.60
CA CYS A 63 6.88 -13.75 3.98
C CYS A 63 6.97 -15.18 4.52
N GLY A 64 6.27 -15.47 5.62
CA GLY A 64 6.27 -16.79 6.25
C GLY A 64 5.26 -17.76 5.61
N GLY A 65 5.40 -19.05 5.91
CA GLY A 65 4.48 -20.10 5.47
C GLY A 65 4.81 -20.70 4.10
N ARG A 66 3.91 -21.58 3.64
CA ARG A 66 4.02 -22.25 2.34
C ARG A 66 3.15 -21.54 1.32
N HIS A 67 3.75 -21.17 0.20
CA HIS A 67 3.12 -20.46 -0.90
C HIS A 67 3.35 -21.19 -2.22
N ALA A 68 2.59 -20.82 -3.25
CA ALA A 68 2.82 -21.32 -4.60
C ALA A 68 4.25 -21.02 -5.08
N ARG A 69 4.76 -21.84 -5.99
CA ARG A 69 6.09 -21.62 -6.60
C ARG A 69 6.13 -20.24 -7.26
N HIS A 70 7.19 -19.47 -7.01
CA HIS A 70 7.35 -18.08 -7.48
C HIS A 70 6.35 -17.07 -6.90
N SER A 71 5.69 -17.39 -5.77
CA SER A 71 4.83 -16.44 -5.06
C SER A 71 5.58 -15.17 -4.66
N GLN A 72 4.89 -14.04 -4.77
CA GLN A 72 5.39 -12.73 -4.37
C GLN A 72 5.64 -12.65 -2.85
N HIS A 73 4.98 -13.48 -2.03
CA HIS A 73 5.23 -13.59 -0.59
C HIS A 73 6.71 -13.90 -0.27
N TYR A 74 7.34 -14.79 -1.04
CA TYR A 74 8.75 -15.17 -0.83
C TYR A 74 9.75 -14.05 -1.09
N SER A 75 9.32 -12.98 -1.74
CA SER A 75 10.16 -11.81 -2.05
C SER A 75 9.79 -10.56 -1.24
N GLY A 76 8.90 -10.71 -0.25
CA GLY A 76 8.40 -9.59 0.56
C GLY A 76 7.52 -8.63 -0.25
N ARG A 77 6.89 -9.12 -1.33
CA ARG A 77 6.11 -8.31 -2.27
C ARG A 77 4.60 -8.48 -2.16
N ALA A 78 4.12 -9.28 -1.21
CA ALA A 78 2.70 -9.60 -1.06
C ALA A 78 2.26 -9.70 0.39
N ILE A 79 0.96 -9.51 0.58
CA ILE A 79 0.25 -9.82 1.82
C ILE A 79 -1.06 -10.55 1.51
N ASP A 80 -1.48 -11.38 2.46
CA ASP A 80 -2.87 -11.81 2.58
C ASP A 80 -3.48 -11.13 3.80
N PHE A 81 -4.72 -10.66 3.67
CA PHE A 81 -5.40 -9.95 4.75
C PHE A 81 -6.91 -10.18 4.75
N ARG A 82 -7.54 -9.89 5.88
CA ARG A 82 -8.99 -9.78 6.04
C ARG A 82 -9.38 -8.31 6.18
N PRO A 83 -10.26 -7.76 5.32
CA PRO A 83 -10.82 -6.43 5.53
C PRO A 83 -11.79 -6.46 6.72
N LEU A 84 -11.75 -5.44 7.59
CA LEU A 84 -12.59 -5.39 8.80
C LEU A 84 -13.86 -4.55 8.63
N GLU A 85 -13.86 -3.58 7.71
CA GLU A 85 -15.00 -2.64 7.50
C GLU A 85 -15.67 -2.80 6.13
N THR A 86 -15.17 -3.71 5.28
CA THR A 86 -15.72 -3.90 3.93
C THR A 86 -15.67 -5.36 3.51
N THR A 87 -16.36 -5.69 2.42
CA THR A 87 -16.35 -7.07 1.91
C THR A 87 -15.05 -7.39 1.18
N PRO A 88 -14.60 -8.66 1.16
CA PRO A 88 -13.40 -9.08 0.40
C PRO A 88 -13.45 -8.67 -1.07
N ARG A 89 -14.64 -8.72 -1.68
CA ARG A 89 -14.87 -8.28 -3.06
C ARG A 89 -14.63 -6.78 -3.25
N LYS A 90 -15.13 -5.93 -2.34
CA LYS A 90 -14.93 -4.47 -2.38
C LYS A 90 -13.47 -4.13 -2.09
N ALA A 91 -12.83 -4.79 -1.12
CA ALA A 91 -11.41 -4.64 -0.82
C ALA A 91 -10.53 -5.00 -2.03
N ALA A 92 -10.79 -6.13 -2.68
CA ALA A 92 -10.08 -6.53 -3.90
C ALA A 92 -10.30 -5.54 -5.07
N ALA A 93 -11.50 -4.98 -5.21
CA ALA A 93 -11.75 -3.93 -6.21
C ALA A 93 -10.98 -2.64 -5.92
N ALA A 94 -10.92 -2.23 -4.64
CA ALA A 94 -10.12 -1.09 -4.21
C ALA A 94 -8.63 -1.33 -4.44
N ALA A 95 -8.09 -2.50 -4.07
CA ALA A 95 -6.70 -2.87 -4.33
C ALA A 95 -6.36 -2.82 -5.83
N ARG A 96 -7.22 -3.36 -6.70
CA ARG A 96 -7.04 -3.29 -8.17
C ARG A 96 -6.99 -1.87 -8.73
N SER A 97 -7.56 -0.90 -8.02
CA SER A 97 -7.55 0.51 -8.43
C SER A 97 -6.27 1.27 -8.04
N LEU A 98 -5.40 0.67 -7.22
CA LEU A 98 -4.14 1.27 -6.82
C LEU A 98 -3.08 1.08 -7.91
N GLU A 99 -2.33 2.14 -8.24
CA GLU A 99 -1.31 2.09 -9.29
C GLU A 99 -0.17 1.11 -8.95
N ALA A 100 0.21 1.04 -7.67
CA ALA A 100 1.28 0.19 -7.16
C ALA A 100 0.99 -1.31 -7.18
N VAL A 101 -0.29 -1.70 -7.31
CA VAL A 101 -0.72 -3.09 -7.22
C VAL A 101 -0.49 -3.83 -8.55
N GLY A 102 0.23 -4.95 -8.43
CA GLY A 102 0.59 -5.88 -9.49
C GLY A 102 -0.41 -7.02 -9.65
N GLY A 103 -0.79 -7.65 -8.53
CA GLY A 103 -1.76 -8.74 -8.49
C GLY A 103 -2.71 -8.63 -7.30
N VAL A 104 -3.94 -9.12 -7.50
CA VAL A 104 -5.01 -9.17 -6.49
C VAL A 104 -5.86 -10.39 -6.72
N GLY A 105 -6.28 -11.06 -5.66
CA GLY A 105 -7.38 -12.01 -5.73
C GLY A 105 -8.01 -12.28 -4.38
N THR A 106 -9.01 -13.15 -4.37
CA THR A 106 -9.84 -13.43 -3.21
C THR A 106 -9.93 -14.92 -2.99
N TYR A 107 -9.80 -15.33 -1.74
CA TYR A 107 -10.00 -16.71 -1.32
C TYR A 107 -11.45 -16.94 -0.89
N SER A 108 -11.93 -18.17 -0.96
CA SER A 108 -13.30 -18.53 -0.56
C SER A 108 -13.60 -18.29 0.92
N ASN A 109 -12.56 -18.27 1.76
CA ASN A 109 -12.64 -17.98 3.19
C ASN A 109 -12.62 -16.48 3.53
N GLY A 110 -12.76 -15.61 2.53
CA GLY A 110 -12.85 -14.16 2.71
C GLY A 110 -11.52 -13.44 2.89
N LEU A 111 -10.38 -14.12 2.70
CA LEU A 111 -9.08 -13.46 2.61
C LEU A 111 -8.90 -12.80 1.24
N VAL A 112 -8.11 -11.73 1.23
CA VAL A 112 -7.71 -11.01 0.02
C VAL A 112 -6.19 -11.06 -0.10
N HIS A 113 -5.72 -11.44 -1.27
CA HIS A 113 -4.32 -11.33 -1.66
C HIS A 113 -4.09 -9.99 -2.36
N ALA A 114 -2.99 -9.32 -2.03
CA ALA A 114 -2.51 -8.16 -2.78
C ALA A 114 -0.98 -8.14 -2.84
N ASP A 115 -0.44 -7.88 -4.02
CA ASP A 115 1.00 -7.83 -4.26
C ASP A 115 1.41 -6.68 -5.19
N VAL A 116 2.70 -6.34 -5.14
CA VAL A 116 3.34 -5.31 -5.99
C VAL A 116 4.19 -5.91 -7.10
N GLY A 117 4.03 -7.21 -7.39
CA GLY A 117 4.74 -7.93 -8.44
C GLY A 117 4.58 -7.33 -9.83
N ALA A 118 5.23 -7.91 -10.82
CA ALA A 118 4.86 -7.61 -12.20
C ALA A 118 3.36 -7.87 -12.35
N ARG A 119 2.64 -7.05 -13.15
CA ARG A 119 1.23 -7.30 -13.45
C ARG A 119 1.10 -8.63 -14.19
N GLU A 120 0.99 -9.69 -13.44
CA GLU A 120 0.79 -11.03 -13.96
C GLU A 120 -0.71 -11.26 -14.06
N ALA A 121 -1.13 -11.83 -15.19
CA ALA A 121 -2.54 -12.05 -15.51
C ALA A 121 -3.24 -13.03 -14.55
N SER A 122 -2.48 -13.71 -13.70
CA SER A 122 -2.82 -15.02 -13.14
C SER A 122 -3.75 -15.03 -11.94
N TRP A 123 -4.15 -13.88 -11.36
CA TRP A 123 -5.12 -13.85 -10.24
C TRP A 123 -6.36 -12.98 -10.48
N HIS A 124 -6.62 -12.59 -11.75
CA HIS A 124 -7.68 -11.69 -12.26
C HIS A 124 -7.27 -10.23 -12.51
N GLY A 125 -6.09 -10.01 -13.08
CA GLY A 125 -5.80 -8.80 -13.84
C GLY A 125 -6.39 -8.94 -15.24
N HIS A 126 -7.41 -8.15 -15.59
CA HIS A 126 -7.90 -8.06 -16.98
C HIS A 126 -6.71 -7.96 -17.95
N LYS A 127 -6.75 -8.74 -19.05
CA LYS A 127 -5.79 -8.67 -20.16
C LYS A 127 -5.61 -7.22 -20.63
N ARG A 128 -4.66 -6.47 -20.06
CA ARG A 128 -4.15 -5.22 -20.62
C ARG A 128 -2.69 -5.48 -20.94
N GLY A 129 -2.49 -5.85 -22.20
CA GLY A 129 -1.28 -6.49 -22.71
C GLY A 129 0.03 -5.84 -22.26
N THR A 130 1.00 -6.73 -22.03
CA THR A 130 2.48 -6.65 -22.12
C THR A 130 3.18 -5.33 -22.47
N ARG A 131 2.54 -4.39 -23.16
CA ARG A 131 3.07 -3.08 -23.55
C ARG A 131 3.18 -2.08 -22.39
N TYR A 132 2.26 -2.09 -21.42
CA TYR A 132 2.26 -1.13 -20.30
C TYR A 132 3.13 -1.54 -19.11
N ALA A 133 3.33 -2.84 -18.87
CA ALA A 133 4.22 -3.32 -17.80
C ALA A 133 5.69 -2.89 -18.03
N LYS A 134 6.15 -2.91 -19.30
CA LYS A 134 7.47 -2.39 -19.67
C LYS A 134 7.57 -0.86 -19.53
N ALA A 135 6.47 -0.13 -19.69
CA ALA A 135 6.44 1.32 -19.51
C ALA A 135 6.53 1.72 -18.03
N TYR A 136 5.90 0.97 -17.12
CA TYR A 136 5.99 1.22 -15.67
C TYR A 136 7.41 0.97 -15.12
N GLN A 137 8.04 -0.16 -15.47
CA GLN A 137 9.43 -0.41 -15.08
C GLN A 137 10.34 0.73 -15.55
N ARG A 138 10.22 1.17 -16.81
CA ARG A 138 11.00 2.31 -17.33
C ARG A 138 10.76 3.58 -16.52
N ARG A 139 9.50 3.93 -16.22
CA ARG A 139 9.14 5.14 -15.46
C ARG A 139 9.70 5.12 -14.04
N HIS A 140 9.61 3.99 -13.33
CA HIS A 140 10.10 3.85 -11.97
C HIS A 140 11.62 4.01 -11.89
N TYR A 141 12.38 3.36 -12.79
CA TYR A 141 13.83 3.53 -12.86
C TYR A 141 14.24 4.96 -13.25
N THR A 142 13.52 5.62 -14.17
CA THR A 142 13.80 7.03 -14.49
C THR A 142 13.50 8.00 -13.34
N ARG A 143 12.51 7.69 -12.48
CA ARG A 143 12.21 8.52 -11.29
C ARG A 143 13.29 8.35 -10.22
N LEU A 144 13.71 7.11 -9.95
CA LEU A 144 14.81 6.84 -9.01
C LEU A 144 16.13 7.47 -9.47
N ALA A 145 16.44 7.42 -10.78
CA ALA A 145 17.64 8.04 -11.34
C ALA A 145 17.61 9.58 -11.37
N ARG A 146 16.44 10.20 -11.17
CA ARG A 146 16.30 11.67 -11.06
C ARG A 146 16.45 12.16 -9.62
N ASN A 147 15.99 11.37 -8.65
CA ASN A 147 16.03 11.75 -7.23
C ASN A 147 17.37 11.43 -6.55
N ASN A 148 18.29 10.78 -7.27
CA ASN A 148 19.62 10.40 -6.78
C ASN A 148 20.74 11.22 -7.47
N ARG A 149 20.40 12.43 -7.94
CA ARG A 149 21.30 13.40 -8.58
C ARG A 149 21.19 14.75 -7.89
#